data_AF-A0AA89BUA0-F1
#
_entry.id   AF-A0AA89BUA0-F1
#
_cell.length_a   1.000
_cell.length_b   1.000
_cell.length_c   1.000
_cell.angle_alpha   90.00
_cell.angle_beta   90.00
_cell.angle_gamma   90.00
#
_symmetry.space_group_name_H-M   'P 1'
#
loop_
_entity.id
_entity.type
_entity.pdbx_description
1 polymer ?
#
loop_
_entity_poly.entity_id
_entity_poly.type
_entity_poly.pdbx_seq_one_letter_code
_entity_poly.pdbx_strand_id
1 'polypeptide(L)'
;MHEIITALNKPWINITIFVSVGSILFTAITFLGSFSFALGTSHWFRRTEAMFPLMMTGRFLLGAGVIAVRIVQDRVVTFWFRDRLEFAWGVTVSTFRIGTVLNFLISANIAFHYGLDVATWVAAAVSALGFVSSIVLVGLDIYGSKKVDVYAINDTTKKKFVSTYVWYVILSNSR
;
A
#
# COMPACT_ATOMS: atom_id res chain seq x y z
N MET A 1 -28.01 12.36 14.88
CA MET A 1 -27.90 11.70 13.55
C MET A 1 -27.19 12.57 12.50
N HIS A 2 -27.42 13.89 12.45
CA HIS A 2 -26.75 14.77 11.49
C HIS A 2 -25.21 14.83 11.62
N GLU A 3 -24.64 14.74 12.84
CA GLU A 3 -23.18 14.71 13.04
C GLU A 3 -22.49 13.43 12.55
N ILE A 4 -23.19 12.29 12.57
CA ILE A 4 -22.64 11.01 12.08
C ILE A 4 -22.57 11.04 10.54
N ILE A 5 -23.57 11.63 9.89
CA ILE A 5 -23.62 11.77 8.43
C ILE A 5 -22.60 12.82 7.95
N THR A 6 -22.39 13.92 8.68
CA THR A 6 -21.33 14.90 8.35
C THR A 6 -19.93 14.41 8.66
N ALA A 7 -19.74 13.58 9.69
CA ALA A 7 -18.46 12.88 9.94
C ALA A 7 -18.15 11.84 8.85
N LEU A 8 -19.16 11.11 8.35
CA LEU A 8 -19.03 10.18 7.22
C LEU A 8 -18.73 10.87 5.87
N ASN A 9 -19.10 12.14 5.72
CA ASN A 9 -18.87 12.90 4.48
C ASN A 9 -17.49 13.60 4.42
N LYS A 10 -16.59 13.34 5.39
CA LYS A 10 -15.22 13.86 5.32
C LYS A 10 -14.49 13.11 4.16
N PRO A 11 -14.00 13.82 3.13
CA PRO A 11 -13.37 13.18 1.96
C PRO A 11 -12.17 12.29 2.33
N TRP A 12 -11.48 12.62 3.42
CA TRP A 12 -10.35 11.87 3.97
C TRP A 12 -10.73 10.46 4.47
N ILE A 13 -11.93 10.28 5.01
CA ILE A 13 -12.41 8.98 5.51
C ILE A 13 -12.66 8.01 4.35
N ASN A 14 -13.24 8.50 3.25
CA ASN A 14 -13.45 7.69 2.05
C ASN A 14 -12.12 7.27 1.41
N ILE A 15 -11.10 8.13 1.49
CA ILE A 15 -9.75 7.84 0.99
C ILE A 15 -9.06 6.77 1.85
N THR A 16 -9.09 6.89 3.18
CA THR A 16 -8.49 5.91 4.10
C THR A 16 -9.17 4.54 4.01
N ILE A 17 -10.51 4.51 3.88
CA ILE A 17 -11.27 3.27 3.68
C ILE A 17 -10.90 2.65 2.33
N PHE A 18 -10.82 3.44 1.26
CA PHE A 18 -10.40 2.96 -0.06
C PHE A 18 -8.97 2.42 -0.06
N VAL A 19 -8.03 3.08 0.61
CA VAL A 19 -6.64 2.63 0.76
C VAL A 19 -6.57 1.33 1.55
N SER A 20 -7.33 1.23 2.65
CA SER A 20 -7.33 0.05 3.52
C SER A 20 -7.96 -1.16 2.84
N VAL A 21 -9.16 -1.01 2.29
CA VAL A 21 -9.88 -2.08 1.59
C VAL A 21 -9.16 -2.44 0.28
N GLY A 22 -8.68 -1.44 -0.45
CA GLY A 22 -7.94 -1.62 -1.70
C GLY A 22 -6.65 -2.40 -1.48
N SER A 23 -5.80 -1.99 -0.52
CA SER A 23 -4.53 -2.70 -0.26
C SER A 23 -4.75 -4.16 0.14
N ILE A 24 -5.74 -4.47 0.97
CA ILE A 24 -6.06 -5.86 1.36
C ILE A 24 -6.57 -6.67 0.17
N LEU A 25 -7.51 -6.12 -0.61
CA LEU A 25 -8.06 -6.80 -1.78
C LEU A 25 -6.99 -7.07 -2.85
N PHE A 26 -6.14 -6.07 -3.14
CA PHE A 26 -5.11 -6.20 -4.15
C PHE A 26 -3.93 -7.07 -3.68
N THR A 27 -3.62 -7.12 -2.39
CA THR A 27 -2.61 -8.08 -1.90
C THR A 27 -3.17 -9.50 -1.80
N ALA A 28 -4.46 -9.66 -1.52
CA ALA A 28 -5.14 -10.95 -1.59
C ALA A 28 -5.18 -11.49 -3.03
N ILE A 29 -5.44 -10.65 -4.05
CA ILE A 29 -5.43 -11.09 -5.45
C ILE A 29 -4.02 -11.49 -5.91
N THR A 30 -2.99 -10.77 -5.47
CA THR A 30 -1.58 -11.14 -5.73
C THR A 30 -1.21 -12.44 -5.02
N PHE A 31 -1.66 -12.65 -3.79
CA PHE A 31 -1.44 -13.90 -3.07
C PHE A 31 -2.12 -15.08 -3.78
N LEU A 32 -3.37 -14.91 -4.21
CA LEU A 32 -4.11 -15.93 -4.99
C LEU A 32 -3.42 -16.22 -6.33
N GLY A 33 -2.90 -15.20 -7.00
CA GLY A 33 -2.16 -15.32 -8.25
C GLY A 33 -0.86 -16.13 -8.08
N SER A 34 -0.06 -15.83 -7.05
CA SER A 34 1.16 -16.59 -6.74
C SER A 34 0.85 -18.03 -6.32
N PHE A 35 -0.21 -18.24 -5.54
CA PHE A 35 -0.62 -19.56 -5.09
C PHE A 35 -1.11 -20.41 -6.28
N SER A 36 -1.90 -19.83 -7.18
CA SER A 36 -2.36 -20.50 -8.42
C SER A 36 -1.18 -20.84 -9.35
N PHE A 37 -0.19 -19.96 -9.44
CA PHE A 37 1.02 -20.18 -10.24
C PHE A 37 1.92 -21.29 -9.64
N ALA A 38 2.06 -21.34 -8.31
CA ALA A 38 2.78 -22.40 -7.60
C ALA A 38 2.07 -23.76 -7.72
N LEU A 39 0.73 -23.77 -7.61
CA LEU A 39 -0.08 -24.98 -7.80
C LEU A 39 0.01 -25.51 -9.24
N GLY A 40 0.04 -24.64 -10.25
CA GLY A 40 0.21 -25.04 -11.65
C GLY A 40 1.59 -25.63 -11.97
N THR A 41 2.59 -25.36 -11.13
CA THR A 41 3.94 -25.92 -11.25
C THR A 41 4.14 -27.17 -10.38
N SER A 42 3.22 -27.46 -9.46
CA SER A 42 3.26 -28.64 -8.60
C SER A 42 3.18 -29.93 -9.41
N HIS A 43 3.95 -30.93 -8.98
CA HIS A 43 4.17 -32.23 -9.63
C HIS A 43 2.88 -33.00 -10.01
N TRP A 44 1.74 -32.63 -9.44
CA TRP A 44 0.42 -33.21 -9.72
C TRP A 44 -0.21 -32.80 -11.06
N PHE A 45 0.11 -31.62 -11.61
CA PHE A 45 -0.52 -31.08 -12.82
C PHE A 45 0.38 -31.04 -14.07
N ARG A 46 1.61 -31.55 -13.94
CA ARG A 46 2.69 -31.48 -14.96
C ARG A 46 2.41 -32.22 -16.28
N ARG A 47 1.21 -32.79 -16.46
CA ARG A 47 0.79 -33.61 -17.62
C ARG A 47 -0.58 -33.24 -18.21
N THR A 48 -1.20 -32.14 -17.80
CA THR A 48 -2.52 -31.72 -18.31
C THR A 48 -2.41 -30.44 -19.13
N GLU A 49 -3.16 -30.33 -20.24
CA GLU A 49 -3.25 -29.14 -21.10
C GLU A 49 -3.65 -27.85 -20.35
N ALA A 50 -4.15 -27.99 -19.12
CA ALA A 50 -4.49 -26.90 -18.21
C ALA A 50 -3.28 -26.18 -17.57
N MET A 51 -2.05 -26.70 -17.69
CA MET A 51 -0.86 -26.08 -17.10
C MET A 51 -0.57 -24.69 -17.70
N PHE A 52 -0.70 -24.56 -19.02
CA PHE A 52 -0.46 -23.30 -19.73
C PHE A 52 -1.47 -22.20 -19.39
N PRO A 53 -2.81 -22.43 -19.45
CA PRO A 53 -3.77 -21.42 -19.04
C PRO A 53 -3.68 -21.08 -17.55
N LEU A 54 -3.33 -22.04 -16.67
CA LEU A 54 -3.20 -21.79 -15.24
C LEU A 54 -1.97 -20.92 -14.90
N MET A 55 -0.85 -21.12 -15.60
CA MET A 55 0.31 -20.23 -15.48
C MET A 55 0.02 -18.83 -16.05
N MET A 56 -0.74 -18.77 -17.15
CA MET A 56 -1.08 -17.50 -17.80
C MET A 56 -2.06 -16.67 -16.97
N THR A 57 -3.07 -17.32 -16.37
CA THR A 57 -3.99 -16.67 -15.42
C THR A 57 -3.24 -16.21 -14.18
N GLY A 58 -2.36 -17.04 -13.60
CA GLY A 58 -1.50 -16.65 -12.48
C GLY A 58 -0.70 -15.37 -12.77
N ARG A 59 -0.04 -15.28 -13.94
CA ARG A 59 0.67 -14.06 -14.35
C ARG A 59 -0.24 -12.84 -14.54
N PHE A 60 -1.42 -13.04 -15.09
CA PHE A 60 -2.38 -11.96 -15.29
C PHE A 60 -2.87 -11.40 -13.95
N LEU A 61 -3.24 -12.26 -13.00
CA LEU A 61 -3.63 -11.85 -11.64
C LEU A 61 -2.49 -11.14 -10.91
N LEU A 62 -1.25 -11.66 -11.04
CA LEU A 62 -0.08 -11.03 -10.43
C LEU A 62 0.19 -9.64 -11.01
N GLY A 63 0.15 -9.50 -12.34
CA GLY A 63 0.34 -8.21 -13.01
C GLY A 63 -0.71 -7.18 -12.57
N ALA A 64 -1.99 -7.56 -12.61
CA ALA A 64 -3.08 -6.69 -12.19
C ALA A 64 -2.97 -6.28 -10.71
N GLY A 65 -2.67 -7.23 -9.82
CA GLY A 65 -2.53 -6.95 -8.38
C GLY A 65 -1.36 -6.02 -8.06
N VAL A 66 -0.18 -6.25 -8.66
CA VAL A 66 1.02 -5.43 -8.38
C VAL A 66 0.82 -3.98 -8.82
N ILE A 67 0.23 -3.74 -9.99
CA ILE A 67 -0.02 -2.38 -10.49
C ILE A 67 -1.01 -1.66 -9.57
N ALA A 68 -2.06 -2.35 -9.11
CA ALA A 68 -3.04 -1.77 -8.21
C ALA A 68 -2.45 -1.41 -6.82
N VAL A 69 -1.65 -2.31 -6.23
CA VAL A 69 -0.93 -2.03 -4.97
C VAL A 69 0.02 -0.84 -5.12
N ARG A 70 0.70 -0.72 -6.26
CA ARG A 70 1.60 0.40 -6.56
C ARG A 70 0.88 1.74 -6.55
N ILE A 71 -0.33 1.81 -7.10
CA ILE A 71 -1.17 3.02 -7.09
C ILE A 71 -1.57 3.39 -5.66
N VAL A 72 -1.94 2.40 -4.83
CA VAL A 72 -2.27 2.66 -3.43
C VAL A 72 -1.04 3.20 -2.66
N GLN A 73 0.14 2.63 -2.89
CA GLN A 73 1.39 3.11 -2.30
C GLN A 73 1.73 4.54 -2.74
N ASP A 74 1.58 4.85 -4.04
CA ASP A 74 1.78 6.19 -4.60
C ASP A 74 0.92 7.24 -3.87
N ARG A 75 -0.36 6.90 -3.65
CA ARG A 75 -1.31 7.73 -2.90
C ARG A 75 -0.92 7.90 -1.44
N VAL A 76 -0.50 6.83 -0.77
CA VAL A 76 -0.08 6.90 0.64
C VAL A 76 1.17 7.77 0.78
N VAL A 77 2.17 7.62 -0.09
CA VAL A 77 3.40 8.43 -0.08
C VAL A 77 3.09 9.90 -0.32
N THR A 78 2.24 10.20 -1.30
CA THR A 78 1.82 11.58 -1.62
C THR A 78 1.03 12.23 -0.50
N PHE A 79 0.20 11.47 0.21
CA PHE A 79 -0.56 11.96 1.36
C PHE A 79 0.33 12.24 2.58
N TRP A 80 1.23 11.32 2.92
CA TRP A 80 2.06 11.42 4.12
C TRP A 80 3.25 12.38 3.99
N PHE A 81 3.82 12.54 2.79
CA PHE A 81 5.04 13.31 2.57
C PHE A 81 4.82 14.54 1.68
N ARG A 82 3.77 15.33 1.95
CA ARG A 82 3.41 16.50 1.11
C ARG A 82 4.54 17.51 0.94
N ASP A 83 5.31 17.78 2.00
CA ASP A 83 6.37 18.81 2.00
C ASP A 83 7.75 18.28 1.52
N ARG A 84 7.92 16.96 1.43
CA ARG A 84 9.19 16.29 1.06
C ARG A 84 8.96 15.15 0.05
N LEU A 85 8.03 15.39 -0.87
CA LEU A 85 7.50 14.36 -1.75
C LEU A 85 8.58 13.72 -2.62
N GLU A 86 9.46 14.53 -3.18
CA GLU A 86 10.49 14.10 -4.13
C GLU A 86 11.48 13.12 -3.49
N PHE A 87 11.86 13.35 -2.23
CA PHE A 87 12.77 12.46 -1.51
C PHE A 87 12.09 11.13 -1.17
N ALA A 88 10.86 11.17 -0.63
CA ALA A 88 10.10 9.97 -0.29
C ALA A 88 9.83 9.09 -1.54
N TRP A 89 9.53 9.72 -2.67
CA TRP A 89 9.42 9.05 -3.95
C TRP A 89 10.72 8.44 -4.43
N GLY A 90 11.84 9.16 -4.32
CA GLY A 90 13.15 8.67 -4.69
C GLY A 90 13.55 7.40 -3.92
N VAL A 91 13.30 7.37 -2.61
CA VAL A 91 13.55 6.19 -1.75
C VAL A 91 12.65 5.01 -2.17
N THR A 92 11.37 5.29 -2.42
CA THR A 92 10.38 4.30 -2.86
C THR A 92 10.80 3.66 -4.19
N VAL A 93 11.18 4.46 -5.18
CA VAL A 93 11.67 3.97 -6.49
C VAL A 93 12.97 3.19 -6.37
N SER A 94 13.90 3.65 -5.53
CA SER A 94 15.17 2.95 -5.28
C SER A 94 14.92 1.55 -4.70
N THR A 95 13.98 1.44 -3.75
CA THR A 95 13.57 0.17 -3.15
C THR A 95 13.02 -0.81 -4.20
N PHE A 96 12.19 -0.33 -5.14
CA PHE A 96 11.70 -1.18 -6.22
C PHE A 96 12.81 -1.68 -7.14
N ARG A 97 13.80 -0.84 -7.46
CA ARG A 97 14.95 -1.26 -8.27
C ARG A 97 15.77 -2.33 -7.56
N ILE A 98 16.02 -2.16 -6.26
CA ILE A 98 16.71 -3.16 -5.43
C ILE A 98 15.93 -4.48 -5.43
N GLY A 99 14.61 -4.42 -5.28
CA GLY A 99 13.74 -5.61 -5.33
C GLY A 99 13.86 -6.38 -6.65
N THR A 100 13.90 -5.68 -7.79
CA THR A 100 14.09 -6.32 -9.10
C THR A 100 15.48 -6.95 -9.23
N VAL A 101 16.53 -6.27 -8.77
CA VAL A 101 17.91 -6.80 -8.80
C VAL A 101 18.02 -8.07 -7.94
N LEU A 102 17.45 -8.06 -6.74
CA LEU A 102 17.38 -9.23 -5.87
C LEU A 102 16.60 -10.37 -6.53
N ASN A 103 15.48 -10.08 -7.21
CA ASN A 103 14.72 -11.09 -7.94
C ASN A 103 15.58 -11.75 -9.02
N PHE A 104 16.34 -10.98 -9.81
CA PHE A 104 17.22 -11.56 -10.83
C PHE A 104 18.34 -12.44 -10.24
N LEU A 105 19.00 -11.98 -9.17
CA LEU A 105 20.04 -12.75 -8.48
C LEU A 105 19.49 -14.05 -7.89
N ILE A 106 18.37 -13.96 -7.18
CA ILE A 106 17.73 -15.09 -6.52
C ILE A 106 17.18 -16.08 -7.56
N SER A 107 16.47 -15.59 -8.57
CA SER A 107 15.90 -16.44 -9.63
C SER A 107 16.98 -17.15 -10.44
N ALA A 108 18.10 -16.48 -10.76
CA ALA A 108 19.21 -17.12 -11.47
C ALA A 108 19.84 -18.24 -10.63
N ASN A 109 20.05 -18.00 -9.33
CA ASN A 109 20.65 -18.98 -8.43
C ASN A 109 19.71 -20.19 -8.17
N ILE A 110 18.41 -19.93 -7.99
CA ILE A 110 17.42 -21.00 -7.76
C ILE A 110 17.21 -21.82 -9.03
N ALA A 111 17.15 -21.18 -10.21
CA ALA A 111 16.97 -21.89 -11.47
C ALA A 111 18.12 -22.85 -11.76
N PHE A 112 19.35 -22.49 -11.40
CA PHE A 112 20.52 -23.34 -11.62
C PHE A 112 20.58 -24.55 -10.66
N HIS A 113 20.13 -24.40 -9.42
CA HIS A 113 20.31 -25.43 -8.38
C HIS A 113 19.05 -26.27 -8.07
N TYR A 114 17.86 -25.69 -8.16
CA TYR A 114 16.63 -26.30 -7.62
C TYR A 114 15.46 -26.38 -8.62
N GLY A 115 15.64 -25.85 -9.83
CA GLY A 115 14.65 -25.89 -10.89
C GLY A 115 13.46 -24.94 -10.70
N LEU A 116 12.51 -25.00 -11.65
CA LEU A 116 11.42 -24.03 -11.76
C LEU A 116 10.41 -24.14 -10.61
N ASP A 117 10.19 -25.35 -10.09
CA ASP A 117 9.18 -25.62 -9.04
C ASP A 117 9.51 -24.89 -7.75
N VAL A 118 10.77 -24.93 -7.29
CA VAL A 118 11.18 -24.25 -6.05
C VAL A 118 11.13 -22.73 -6.21
N ALA A 119 11.45 -22.20 -7.40
CA ALA A 119 11.37 -20.77 -7.66
C ALA A 119 9.94 -20.21 -7.51
N THR A 120 8.93 -20.97 -7.94
CA THR A 120 7.52 -20.52 -7.83
C THR A 120 7.01 -20.57 -6.40
N TRP A 121 7.45 -21.56 -5.61
CA TRP A 121 7.15 -21.61 -4.17
C TRP A 121 7.81 -20.48 -3.39
N VAL A 122 9.05 -20.11 -3.73
CA VAL A 122 9.71 -18.93 -3.15
C VAL A 122 8.93 -17.65 -3.48
N ALA A 123 8.44 -17.50 -4.72
CA ALA A 123 7.60 -16.37 -5.09
C ALA A 123 6.28 -16.34 -4.30
N ALA A 124 5.67 -17.50 -4.03
CA ALA A 124 4.47 -17.60 -3.19
C ALA A 124 4.74 -17.26 -1.71
N ALA A 125 5.90 -17.64 -1.18
CA ALA A 125 6.32 -17.24 0.17
C ALA A 125 6.53 -15.71 0.27
N VAL A 126 7.16 -15.11 -0.74
CA VAL A 126 7.39 -13.65 -0.79
C VAL A 126 6.07 -12.88 -0.90
N SER A 127 5.10 -13.36 -1.68
CA SER A 127 3.77 -12.72 -1.73
C SER A 127 2.98 -12.89 -0.43
N ALA A 128 3.14 -14.00 0.29
CA ALA A 128 2.57 -14.18 1.63
C ALA A 128 3.11 -13.14 2.62
N LEU A 129 4.42 -12.92 2.62
CA LEU A 129 5.05 -11.87 3.43
C LEU A 129 4.53 -10.47 3.05
N GLY A 130 4.32 -10.22 1.77
CA GLY A 130 3.69 -8.99 1.27
C GLY A 130 2.27 -8.79 1.79
N PHE A 131 1.48 -9.86 1.87
CA PHE A 131 0.13 -9.82 2.45
C PHE A 131 0.17 -9.44 3.94
N VAL A 132 1.07 -10.05 4.72
CA VAL A 132 1.27 -9.69 6.14
C VAL A 132 1.69 -8.22 6.27
N SER A 133 2.62 -7.76 5.43
CA SER A 133 3.05 -6.36 5.42
C SER A 133 1.91 -5.39 5.09
N SER A 134 0.94 -5.80 4.26
CA SER A 134 -0.23 -4.98 3.95
C SER A 134 -1.15 -4.81 5.16
N ILE A 135 -1.32 -5.85 5.97
CA ILE A 135 -2.11 -5.76 7.21
C ILE A 135 -1.49 -4.74 8.17
N VAL A 136 -0.15 -4.76 8.28
CA VAL A 136 0.58 -3.77 9.09
C VAL A 136 0.40 -2.35 8.53
N LEU A 137 0.48 -2.18 7.20
CA LEU A 137 0.27 -0.89 6.54
C LEU A 137 -1.12 -0.31 6.87
N VAL A 138 -2.16 -1.13 6.79
CA VAL A 138 -3.54 -0.73 7.13
C VAL A 138 -3.65 -0.28 8.58
N GLY A 139 -3.05 -1.03 9.50
CA GLY A 139 -3.01 -0.66 10.92
C GLY A 139 -2.32 0.69 11.13
N LEU A 140 -1.20 0.92 10.44
CA LEU A 140 -0.46 2.18 10.52
C LEU A 140 -1.24 3.36 9.92
N ASP A 141 -1.94 3.15 8.79
CA ASP A 141 -2.71 4.19 8.12
C ASP A 141 -3.92 4.65 8.96
N ILE A 142 -4.60 3.70 9.62
CA ILE A 142 -5.69 4.00 10.56
C ILE A 142 -5.17 4.76 11.78
N TYR A 143 -4.05 4.32 12.36
CA TYR A 143 -3.46 4.98 13.52
C TYR A 143 -2.95 6.38 13.18
N GLY A 144 -2.33 6.52 12.01
CA GLY A 144 -1.80 7.78 11.51
C GLY A 144 -2.89 8.79 11.18
N SER A 145 -3.97 8.37 10.52
CA SER A 145 -5.11 9.23 10.21
C SER A 145 -5.77 9.81 11.46
N LYS A 146 -5.85 9.02 12.54
CA LYS A 146 -6.35 9.49 13.85
C LYS A 146 -5.47 10.58 14.46
N LYS A 147 -4.14 10.45 14.36
CA LYS A 147 -3.22 11.48 14.86
C LYS A 147 -3.29 12.75 14.04
N VAL A 148 -3.36 12.64 12.71
CA VAL A 148 -3.47 13.80 11.82
C VAL A 148 -4.72 14.64 12.13
N ASP A 149 -5.88 14.03 12.41
CA ASP A 149 -7.10 14.77 12.78
C ASP A 149 -6.90 15.57 14.09
N VAL A 150 -6.24 14.98 15.09
CA VAL A 150 -5.91 15.67 16.36
C VAL A 150 -4.95 16.84 16.15
N TYR A 151 -3.93 16.69 15.30
CA TYR A 151 -3.02 17.80 14.97
C TYR A 151 -3.71 18.90 14.17
N ALA A 152 -4.57 18.56 13.21
CA ALA A 152 -5.32 19.52 12.40
C ALA A 152 -6.28 20.37 13.25
N ILE A 153 -6.95 19.75 14.24
CA ILE A 153 -7.82 20.45 15.20
C ILE A 153 -6.98 21.39 16.09
N ASN A 154 -5.80 20.94 16.55
CA ASN A 154 -4.94 21.78 17.37
C ASN A 154 -4.35 22.98 16.60
N ASP A 155 -3.99 22.82 15.33
CA ASP A 155 -3.48 23.92 14.50
C ASP A 155 -4.57 24.95 14.16
N THR A 156 -5.80 24.50 13.85
CA THR A 156 -6.94 25.41 13.66
C THR A 156 -7.32 26.15 14.94
N THR A 157 -7.22 25.48 16.10
CA THR A 157 -7.45 26.11 17.41
C THR A 157 -6.39 27.16 17.71
N LYS A 158 -5.10 26.88 17.44
CA LYS A 158 -4.01 27.85 17.60
C LYS A 158 -4.19 29.06 16.68
N LYS A 159 -4.51 28.86 15.40
CA LYS A 159 -4.74 29.96 14.44
C LYS A 159 -5.92 30.85 14.84
N LYS A 160 -7.02 30.25 15.33
CA LYS A 160 -8.14 31.02 15.90
C LYS A 160 -7.72 31.82 17.12
N PHE A 161 -6.98 31.22 18.05
CA PHE A 161 -6.49 31.90 19.25
C PHE A 161 -5.61 33.10 18.89
N VAL A 162 -4.61 32.92 18.01
CA VAL A 162 -3.72 34.02 17.60
C VAL A 162 -4.50 35.15 16.92
N SER A 163 -5.44 34.82 16.04
CA SER A 163 -6.26 35.84 15.36
C SER A 163 -7.12 36.64 16.34
N THR A 164 -7.75 35.99 17.32
CA THR A 164 -8.55 36.67 18.35
C THR A 164 -7.70 37.54 19.28
N TYR A 165 -6.51 37.07 19.68
CA TYR A 165 -5.60 37.85 20.52
C TYR A 165 -5.07 39.10 19.80
N VAL A 166 -4.75 38.99 18.50
CA VAL A 166 -4.30 40.14 17.68
C VAL A 166 -5.39 41.20 17.57
N TRP A 167 -6.65 40.80 17.37
CA TRP A 167 -7.79 41.74 17.37
C TRP A 167 -7.97 42.45 18.72
N TYR A 168 -7.79 41.73 19.84
CA TYR A 168 -7.89 42.31 21.18
C TYR A 168 -6.80 43.35 21.46
N VAL A 169 -5.55 43.08 21.05
CA VAL A 169 -4.41 44.00 21.20
C VAL A 169 -4.57 45.25 20.31
N ILE A 170 -5.05 45.09 19.08
CA ILE A 170 -5.31 46.22 18.18
C ILE A 170 -6.43 47.12 18.74
N LEU A 171 -7.51 46.53 19.27
CA LEU A 171 -8.61 47.28 19.88
C LEU A 171 -8.21 47.97 21.20
N SER A 172 -7.28 47.42 21.98
CA SER A 172 -6.84 48.04 23.22
C SER A 172 -5.84 49.19 23.01
N ASN A 173 -5.13 49.23 21.87
CA ASN A 173 -4.14 50.26 21.54
C ASN A 173 -4.73 51.45 20.77
N SER A 174 -6.05 51.49 20.56
CA SER A 174 -6.78 52.54 19.83
C SER A 174 -7.57 53.50 20.74
N ARG A 175 -7.30 53.50 22.06
CA ARG A 175 -7.77 54.52 23.02
C ARG A 175 -6.56 55.28 23.55
#